data_AF-K0SMV5-F1
#
_entry.id   AF-K0SMV5-F1
#
_cell.length_a   1.000
_cell.length_b   1.000
_cell.length_c   1.000
_cell.angle_alpha   90.00
_cell.angle_beta   90.00
_cell.angle_gamma   90.00
#
_symmetry.space_group_name_H-M   'P 1'
#
loop_
_entity.id
_entity.type
_entity.pdbx_description
1 polymer ?
#
loop_
_entity_poly.entity_id
_entity_poly.type
_entity_poly.pdbx_seq_one_letter_code
_entity_poly.pdbx_strand_id
1 'polypeptide(L)'
;CRQGPNLTEVLGRVEDWRRTTARGSGAGRHQRTPAASMSCISSVDGGPAGVCANCGKGSGGEGGVKLKDCTDCRLVKYCGVDCQRAHRKQHKNACKQRAAELKDEKLYGQGHERPERDSCPICTLPIPLPMYEHSIFEVCCMKRICRGCDSAAQKRGMDDCAFCRTPCPDNDADRLAMIMTRVRKKDPDAIYFLGKIYFFGELGLQKDMRRAVELWTEAAEHGLIQALFKLGSAYYDGDGVQKDVAKAAEFYEKAAMQGCPLSRHRLGYIEWKKGNHDLAVRHFLISAKMGYKESVENIKSLFMAGLATRDQYADALKGYRDAVEEMKSPDRDEASALRKS
;
A
#
# COMPACT_ATOMS: atom_id res chain seq x y z
N CYS A 1 10.78 12.43 -2.13
CA CYS A 1 9.43 12.01 -2.55
C CYS A 1 8.64 13.28 -2.75
N ARG A 2 8.09 13.57 -3.93
CA ARG A 2 7.01 14.56 -4.00
C ARG A 2 5.86 13.95 -3.20
N GLN A 3 5.62 14.49 -2.01
CA GLN A 3 4.37 14.29 -1.29
C GLN A 3 3.27 14.59 -2.32
N GLY A 4 2.31 13.68 -2.50
CA GLY A 4 1.16 14.03 -3.34
C GLY A 4 0.47 15.26 -2.73
N PRO A 5 -0.28 16.03 -3.52
CA PRO A 5 -0.97 17.21 -2.98
C PRO A 5 -1.77 16.81 -1.75
N ASN A 6 -1.62 17.59 -0.68
CA ASN A 6 -2.35 17.40 0.56
C ASN A 6 -3.84 17.55 0.24
N LEU A 7 -4.69 16.60 0.66
CA LEU A 7 -6.13 16.67 0.41
C LEU A 7 -6.74 17.96 0.98
N THR A 8 -6.13 18.55 2.01
CA THR A 8 -6.53 19.84 2.57
C THR A 8 -6.46 20.99 1.54
N GLU A 9 -5.49 20.98 0.62
CA GLU A 9 -5.35 21.99 -0.44
C GLU A 9 -6.40 21.85 -1.54
N VAL A 10 -6.92 20.64 -1.74
CA VAL A 10 -7.93 20.34 -2.78
C VAL A 10 -9.35 20.53 -2.24
N LEU A 11 -9.62 20.13 -1.00
CA LEU A 11 -10.91 20.32 -0.34
C LEU A 11 -11.16 21.79 0.06
N GLY A 12 -10.10 22.59 0.26
CA GLY A 12 -10.19 24.04 0.44
C GLY A 12 -10.80 24.80 -0.76
N ARG A 13 -10.84 24.19 -1.97
CA ARG A 13 -11.56 24.75 -3.13
C ARG A 13 -13.03 24.34 -3.22
N VAL A 14 -13.48 23.38 -2.41
CA VAL A 14 -14.89 22.93 -2.40
C VAL A 14 -15.76 23.86 -1.54
N GLU A 15 -15.17 24.59 -0.60
CA GLU A 15 -15.86 25.64 0.17
C GLU A 15 -16.23 26.87 -0.67
N ASP A 16 -15.55 27.09 -1.80
CA ASP A 16 -15.83 28.20 -2.72
C ASP A 16 -17.05 27.91 -3.61
N TRP A 17 -17.34 26.63 -3.87
CA TRP A 17 -18.51 26.22 -4.67
C TRP A 17 -19.84 26.29 -3.88
N ARG A 18 -19.79 26.09 -2.56
CA ARG A 18 -20.98 26.22 -1.68
C ARG A 18 -21.41 27.69 -1.45
N ARG A 19 -20.53 28.66 -1.73
CA ARG A 19 -20.83 30.09 -1.58
C ARG A 19 -21.53 30.69 -2.81
N THR A 20 -21.46 30.05 -3.97
CA THR A 20 -21.99 30.56 -5.25
C THR A 20 -23.35 30.01 -5.68
N THR A 21 -23.96 29.07 -4.95
CA THR A 21 -25.31 28.54 -5.26
C THR A 21 -26.32 28.69 -4.12
N ALA A 22 -26.16 29.72 -3.28
CA ALA A 22 -27.14 30.09 -2.27
C ALA A 22 -28.06 31.23 -2.76
N ARG A 23 -28.82 30.99 -3.83
CA ARG A 23 -30.05 31.75 -4.14
C ARG A 23 -31.03 30.85 -4.85
N GLY A 24 -32.14 30.54 -4.19
CA GLY A 24 -33.35 30.04 -4.85
C GLY A 24 -33.96 28.80 -4.21
N SER A 25 -35.05 29.05 -3.48
CA SER A 25 -36.29 28.27 -3.55
C SER A 25 -36.45 27.05 -2.63
N GLY A 26 -37.28 27.25 -1.59
CA GLY A 26 -38.56 26.54 -1.53
C GLY A 26 -38.57 25.19 -0.81
N ALA A 27 -38.94 25.23 0.48
CA ALA A 27 -39.32 24.07 1.25
C ALA A 27 -40.52 23.34 0.61
N GLY A 28 -40.29 22.09 0.21
CA GLY A 28 -41.32 21.14 -0.22
C GLY A 28 -41.30 19.90 0.66
N ARG A 29 -42.29 19.80 1.56
CA ARG A 29 -42.52 18.68 2.47
C ARG A 29 -43.10 17.50 1.69
N HIS A 30 -42.34 16.42 1.53
CA HIS A 30 -42.89 15.13 1.08
C HIS A 30 -42.69 14.05 2.14
N GLN A 31 -43.82 13.57 2.64
CA GLN A 31 -44.00 12.42 3.51
C GLN A 31 -43.47 11.17 2.79
N ARG A 32 -42.60 10.39 3.44
CA ARG A 32 -42.23 9.04 3.00
C ARG A 32 -43.15 8.03 3.69
N THR A 33 -43.87 7.27 2.88
CA THR A 33 -44.57 6.05 3.26
C THR A 33 -43.56 4.92 3.57
N PRO A 34 -43.90 3.96 4.43
CA PRO A 34 -42.96 2.91 4.86
C PRO A 34 -42.85 1.83 3.79
N ALA A 35 -41.64 1.57 3.30
CA ALA A 35 -41.35 0.44 2.43
C ALA A 35 -41.33 -0.85 3.26
N ALA A 36 -42.13 -1.81 2.82
CA ALA A 36 -42.30 -3.12 3.42
C ALA A 36 -40.97 -3.89 3.52
N SER A 37 -40.81 -4.53 4.68
CA SER A 37 -39.79 -5.52 4.97
C SER A 37 -39.89 -6.72 4.02
N MET A 38 -38.94 -6.86 3.11
CA MET A 38 -38.60 -8.16 2.53
C MET A 38 -37.41 -8.73 3.29
N SER A 39 -37.76 -9.50 4.31
CA SER A 39 -36.90 -10.54 4.88
C SER A 39 -36.61 -11.56 3.78
N CYS A 40 -35.34 -11.66 3.39
CA CYS A 40 -34.84 -12.85 2.71
C CYS A 40 -33.74 -13.42 3.59
N ILE A 41 -34.09 -14.57 4.13
CA ILE A 41 -33.37 -15.42 5.05
C ILE A 41 -32.01 -15.83 4.47
N SER A 42 -31.04 -15.90 5.37
CA SER A 42 -29.75 -16.54 5.25
C SER A 42 -29.74 -17.84 4.44
N SER A 43 -28.84 -17.96 3.49
CA SER A 43 -28.31 -19.25 3.03
C SER A 43 -26.83 -19.08 2.71
N VAL A 44 -26.03 -19.06 3.79
CA VAL A 44 -24.64 -19.51 3.74
C VAL A 44 -24.71 -21.03 3.64
N ASP A 45 -24.88 -21.54 2.43
CA ASP A 45 -24.61 -22.94 2.11
C ASP A 45 -24.04 -22.98 0.70
N GLY A 46 -22.77 -23.38 0.61
CA GLY A 46 -22.18 -23.75 -0.66
C GLY A 46 -23.05 -24.80 -1.34
N GLY A 47 -23.18 -24.74 -2.66
CA GLY A 47 -23.85 -25.78 -3.43
C GLY A 47 -23.35 -27.18 -3.06
N PRO A 48 -24.13 -28.24 -3.33
CA PRO A 48 -23.95 -29.54 -2.69
C PRO A 48 -22.48 -29.98 -2.75
N ALA A 49 -21.87 -30.11 -1.58
CA ALA A 49 -20.46 -30.42 -1.46
C ALA A 49 -20.17 -31.74 -2.19
N GLY A 50 -19.52 -31.65 -3.35
CA GLY A 50 -19.08 -32.83 -4.11
C GLY A 50 -19.87 -33.19 -5.36
N VAL A 51 -20.68 -32.30 -5.95
CA VAL A 51 -21.28 -32.53 -7.29
C VAL A 51 -20.83 -31.51 -8.34
N CYS A 52 -20.84 -31.92 -9.61
CA CYS A 52 -20.62 -31.01 -10.73
C CYS A 52 -21.81 -30.07 -10.92
N ALA A 53 -21.55 -28.77 -10.93
CA ALA A 53 -22.58 -27.72 -11.07
C ALA A 53 -23.33 -27.73 -12.41
N ASN A 54 -22.86 -28.49 -13.41
CA ASN A 54 -23.57 -28.63 -14.69
C ASN A 54 -24.32 -29.96 -14.82
N CYS A 55 -23.62 -31.08 -14.68
CA CYS A 55 -24.18 -32.41 -14.96
C CYS A 55 -24.62 -33.18 -13.70
N GLY A 56 -24.45 -32.60 -12.51
CA GLY A 56 -24.83 -33.21 -11.24
C GLY A 56 -23.97 -34.40 -10.79
N LYS A 57 -22.97 -34.83 -11.57
CA LYS A 57 -22.11 -35.98 -11.21
C LYS A 57 -21.36 -35.74 -9.90
N GLY A 58 -21.49 -36.68 -8.97
CA GLY A 58 -20.82 -36.67 -7.68
C GLY A 58 -19.35 -37.09 -7.74
N SER A 59 -18.58 -36.71 -6.72
CA SER A 59 -17.19 -37.13 -6.51
C SER A 59 -17.05 -38.47 -5.77
N GLY A 60 -18.14 -39.09 -5.29
CA GLY A 60 -18.12 -40.34 -4.50
C GLY A 60 -18.86 -41.50 -5.18
N GLY A 61 -18.23 -42.68 -5.20
CA GLY A 61 -18.74 -43.95 -5.75
C GLY A 61 -17.78 -44.63 -6.74
N GLU A 62 -18.00 -45.92 -7.03
CA GLU A 62 -17.37 -46.60 -8.19
C GLU A 62 -17.82 -45.87 -9.47
N GLY A 63 -16.89 -45.12 -10.10
CA GLY A 63 -17.19 -44.21 -11.23
C GLY A 63 -17.25 -42.72 -10.89
N GLY A 64 -16.87 -42.31 -9.68
CA GLY A 64 -16.81 -40.89 -9.26
C GLY A 64 -15.85 -40.06 -10.12
N VAL A 65 -16.25 -38.82 -10.46
CA VAL A 65 -15.44 -37.94 -11.31
C VAL A 65 -14.68 -36.92 -10.46
N LYS A 66 -13.40 -36.69 -10.79
CA LYS A 66 -12.60 -35.65 -10.13
C LYS A 66 -13.17 -34.27 -10.44
N LEU A 67 -13.64 -33.60 -9.40
CA LEU A 67 -14.18 -32.25 -9.48
C LEU A 67 -13.08 -31.20 -9.22
N LYS A 68 -13.13 -30.10 -9.97
CA LYS A 68 -12.26 -28.92 -9.78
C LYS A 68 -13.11 -27.68 -9.50
N ASP A 69 -12.68 -26.87 -8.55
CA ASP A 69 -13.33 -25.58 -8.30
C ASP A 69 -13.21 -24.65 -9.52
N CYS A 70 -14.22 -23.80 -9.70
CA CYS A 70 -14.10 -22.65 -10.58
C CYS A 70 -12.92 -21.79 -10.12
N THR A 71 -11.97 -21.55 -11.02
CA THR A 71 -10.75 -20.79 -10.72
C THR A 71 -11.01 -19.36 -10.30
N ASP A 72 -12.12 -18.79 -10.77
CA ASP A 72 -12.47 -17.39 -10.54
C ASP A 72 -13.22 -17.19 -9.22
N CYS A 73 -14.31 -17.94 -8.98
CA CYS A 73 -15.19 -17.72 -7.84
C CYS A 73 -15.07 -18.75 -6.71
N ARG A 74 -14.51 -19.93 -6.98
CA ARG A 74 -14.42 -21.06 -6.04
C ARG A 74 -15.76 -21.55 -5.43
N LEU A 75 -16.91 -21.06 -5.90
CA LEU A 75 -18.24 -21.45 -5.38
C LEU A 75 -18.75 -22.77 -5.93
N VAL A 76 -18.34 -23.10 -7.15
CA VAL A 76 -18.91 -24.20 -7.92
C VAL A 76 -17.80 -25.10 -8.44
N LYS A 77 -18.12 -26.38 -8.59
CA LYS A 77 -17.18 -27.42 -9.01
C LYS A 77 -17.58 -28.01 -10.36
N TYR A 78 -16.58 -28.41 -11.16
CA TYR A 78 -16.78 -29.00 -12.49
C TYR A 78 -15.98 -30.28 -12.65
N CYS A 79 -16.59 -31.28 -13.30
CA CYS A 79 -15.95 -32.53 -13.67
C CYS A 79 -15.10 -32.42 -14.95
N GLY A 80 -15.19 -31.29 -15.67
CA GLY A 80 -14.48 -31.05 -16.92
C GLY A 80 -14.80 -29.68 -17.52
N VAL A 81 -14.02 -29.29 -18.53
CA VAL A 81 -14.12 -27.98 -19.19
C VAL A 81 -15.45 -27.77 -19.91
N ASP A 82 -16.07 -28.84 -20.42
CA ASP A 82 -17.36 -28.76 -21.12
C ASP A 82 -18.49 -28.40 -20.16
N CYS A 83 -18.49 -29.03 -18.99
CA CYS A 83 -19.43 -28.70 -17.92
C CYS A 83 -19.25 -27.26 -17.42
N GLN A 84 -18.00 -26.78 -17.32
CA GLN A 84 -17.73 -25.39 -16.98
C GLN A 84 -18.26 -24.42 -18.05
N ARG A 85 -18.05 -24.71 -19.35
CA ARG A 85 -18.55 -23.88 -20.45
C ARG A 85 -20.07 -23.84 -20.52
N ALA A 86 -20.73 -24.98 -20.33
CA ALA A 86 -22.19 -25.08 -20.35
C ALA A 86 -22.83 -24.26 -19.21
N HIS A 87 -22.31 -24.41 -17.99
CA HIS A 87 -22.83 -23.68 -16.83
C HIS A 87 -22.46 -22.19 -16.80
N ARG A 88 -21.40 -21.78 -17.52
CA ARG A 88 -20.92 -20.37 -17.55
C ARG A 88 -22.04 -19.37 -17.85
N LYS A 89 -22.96 -19.69 -18.75
CA LYS A 89 -24.05 -18.77 -19.12
C LYS A 89 -24.98 -18.43 -17.94
N GLN A 90 -25.25 -19.40 -17.08
CA GLN A 90 -26.13 -19.25 -15.91
C GLN A 90 -25.39 -18.62 -14.73
N HIS A 91 -24.09 -18.89 -14.59
CA HIS A 91 -23.30 -18.49 -13.43
C HIS A 91 -22.46 -17.23 -13.63
N LYS A 92 -22.39 -16.67 -14.83
CA LYS A 92 -21.47 -15.56 -15.19
C LYS A 92 -21.50 -14.39 -14.19
N ASN A 93 -22.69 -13.92 -13.81
CA ASN A 93 -22.81 -12.74 -12.95
C ASN A 93 -22.42 -13.05 -11.51
N ALA A 94 -22.93 -14.15 -10.93
CA ALA A 94 -22.56 -14.61 -9.60
C ALA A 94 -21.05 -14.92 -9.49
N CYS A 95 -20.48 -15.51 -10.55
CA CYS A 95 -19.04 -15.79 -10.63
C CYS A 95 -18.21 -14.52 -10.58
N LYS A 96 -18.57 -13.51 -11.40
CA LYS A 96 -17.89 -12.22 -11.43
C LYS A 96 -17.97 -11.50 -10.09
N GLN A 97 -19.16 -11.48 -9.47
CA GLN A 97 -19.36 -10.87 -8.17
C GLN A 97 -18.45 -11.53 -7.14
N ARG A 98 -18.47 -12.86 -7.03
CA ARG A 98 -17.64 -13.55 -6.07
C ARG A 98 -16.14 -13.41 -6.34
N ALA A 99 -15.72 -13.38 -7.61
CA ALA A 99 -14.33 -13.14 -7.96
C ALA A 99 -13.87 -11.74 -7.49
N ALA A 100 -14.74 -10.73 -7.58
CA ALA A 100 -14.46 -9.41 -7.02
C ALA A 100 -14.39 -9.43 -5.49
N GLU A 101 -15.32 -10.11 -4.82
CA GLU A 101 -15.29 -10.29 -3.36
C GLU A 101 -14.00 -10.98 -2.90
N LEU A 102 -13.56 -12.04 -3.58
CA LEU A 102 -12.30 -12.73 -3.27
C LEU A 102 -11.09 -11.81 -3.48
N LYS A 103 -11.13 -10.92 -4.48
CA LYS A 103 -10.08 -9.92 -4.71
C LYS A 103 -10.04 -8.93 -3.53
N ASP A 104 -11.20 -8.44 -3.09
CA ASP A 104 -11.33 -7.51 -1.97
C ASP A 104 -10.91 -8.17 -0.65
N GLU A 105 -11.36 -9.40 -0.38
CA GLU A 105 -10.95 -10.21 0.78
C GLU A 105 -9.42 -10.33 0.83
N LYS A 106 -8.78 -10.63 -0.31
CA LYS A 106 -7.31 -10.70 -0.39
C LYS A 106 -6.65 -9.34 -0.15
N LEU A 107 -7.14 -8.29 -0.79
CA LEU A 107 -6.54 -6.96 -0.73
C LEU A 107 -6.64 -6.36 0.68
N TYR A 108 -7.79 -6.48 1.32
CA TYR A 108 -8.06 -5.90 2.64
C TYR A 108 -7.73 -6.83 3.81
N GLY A 109 -7.46 -8.12 3.57
CA GLY A 109 -7.06 -9.09 4.60
C GLY A 109 -5.54 -9.33 4.72
N GLN A 110 -4.72 -8.68 3.89
CA GLN A 110 -3.25 -8.81 3.92
C GLN A 110 -2.59 -7.46 4.15
N GLY A 111 -1.35 -7.43 4.66
CA GLY A 111 -0.52 -6.22 4.74
C GLY A 111 -0.97 -5.20 5.79
N HIS A 112 -1.32 -5.69 6.98
CA HIS A 112 -1.70 -4.89 8.15
C HIS A 112 -0.51 -4.50 9.03
N GLU A 113 0.63 -5.16 8.84
CA GLU A 113 1.85 -4.95 9.59
C GLU A 113 2.96 -4.51 8.63
N ARG A 114 3.92 -3.75 9.16
CA ARG A 114 5.09 -3.32 8.40
C ARG A 114 6.09 -4.47 8.26
N PRO A 115 6.80 -4.58 7.13
CA PRO A 115 7.81 -5.62 6.96
C PRO A 115 8.99 -5.40 7.92
N GLU A 116 9.63 -6.47 8.40
CA GLU A 116 10.77 -6.39 9.34
C GLU A 116 11.89 -5.46 8.90
N ARG A 117 12.11 -5.32 7.58
CA ARG A 117 13.11 -4.43 6.99
C ARG A 117 12.87 -2.94 7.25
N ASP A 118 11.66 -2.56 7.67
CA ASP A 118 11.31 -1.20 8.07
C ASP A 118 11.77 -0.88 9.50
N SER A 119 12.28 -1.88 10.22
CA SER A 119 12.90 -1.73 11.54
C SER A 119 14.39 -1.43 11.44
N CYS A 120 14.89 -0.68 12.42
CA CYS A 120 16.32 -0.41 12.55
C CYS A 120 17.03 -1.72 12.91
N PRO A 121 18.11 -2.12 12.21
CA PRO A 121 18.82 -3.36 12.51
C PRO A 121 19.62 -3.31 13.82
N ILE A 122 19.76 -2.14 14.45
CA ILE A 122 20.49 -1.97 15.72
C ILE A 122 19.54 -2.08 16.91
N CYS A 123 18.49 -1.25 16.95
CA CYS A 123 17.53 -1.26 18.06
C CYS A 123 16.30 -2.14 17.82
N THR A 124 16.17 -2.77 16.66
CA THR A 124 15.03 -3.63 16.23
C THR A 124 13.66 -2.96 16.21
N LEU A 125 13.57 -1.68 16.58
CA LEU A 125 12.32 -0.92 16.58
C LEU A 125 11.94 -0.44 15.17
N PRO A 126 10.65 -0.45 14.79
CA PRO A 126 10.18 0.13 13.54
C PRO A 126 10.60 1.59 13.41
N ILE A 127 11.07 2.00 12.23
CA ILE A 127 11.52 3.38 11.98
C ILE A 127 10.30 4.28 11.71
N PRO A 128 10.16 5.45 12.35
CA PRO A 128 9.03 6.36 12.09
C PRO A 128 8.86 6.73 10.61
N LEU A 129 7.61 6.90 10.19
CA LEU A 129 7.26 7.36 8.85
C LEU A 129 7.20 8.91 8.80
N PRO A 130 7.66 9.54 7.71
CA PRO A 130 8.34 8.91 6.58
C PRO A 130 9.79 8.53 6.89
N MET A 131 10.19 7.29 6.56
CA MET A 131 11.48 6.73 7.00
C MET A 131 12.70 7.53 6.58
N TYR A 132 12.68 8.25 5.45
CA TYR A 132 13.84 9.02 4.98
C TYR A 132 14.20 10.21 5.90
N GLU A 133 13.26 10.70 6.70
CA GLU A 133 13.51 11.77 7.68
C GLU A 133 14.12 11.22 8.98
N HIS A 134 13.77 9.98 9.32
CA HIS A 134 14.14 9.33 10.59
C HIS A 134 15.25 8.30 10.46
N SER A 135 15.84 8.11 9.28
CA SER A 135 16.92 7.17 9.04
C SER A 135 18.00 7.69 8.09
N ILE A 136 19.14 7.02 8.13
CA ILE A 136 20.19 7.06 7.11
C ILE A 136 20.21 5.72 6.37
N PHE A 137 20.68 5.73 5.12
CA PHE A 137 20.86 4.52 4.33
C PHE A 137 22.33 4.33 4.03
N GLU A 138 22.86 3.20 4.47
CA GLU A 138 24.29 2.93 4.47
C GLU A 138 24.71 2.16 3.23
N VAL A 139 25.55 2.78 2.40
CA VAL A 139 25.95 2.22 1.10
C VAL A 139 26.91 1.03 1.23
N CYS A 140 27.59 0.89 2.37
CA CYS A 140 28.47 -0.24 2.67
C CYS A 140 27.71 -1.55 2.89
N CYS A 141 26.56 -1.50 3.57
CA CYS A 141 25.80 -2.67 3.98
C CYS A 141 24.39 -2.75 3.38
N MET A 142 23.95 -1.74 2.63
CA MET A 142 22.56 -1.55 2.15
C MET A 142 21.54 -1.58 3.29
N LYS A 143 21.95 -1.19 4.51
CA LYS A 143 21.05 -1.15 5.66
C LYS A 143 20.55 0.25 5.92
N ARG A 144 19.32 0.32 6.41
CA ARG A 144 18.71 1.56 6.87
C ARG A 144 18.79 1.61 8.39
N ILE A 145 19.51 2.60 8.91
CA ILE A 145 19.73 2.75 10.34
C ILE A 145 18.92 3.96 10.81
N CYS A 146 18.19 3.82 11.92
CA CYS A 146 17.48 4.98 12.47
C CYS A 146 18.49 5.99 13.00
N ARG A 147 18.17 7.27 12.86
CA ARG A 147 19.11 8.35 13.23
C ARG A 147 19.47 8.37 14.72
N GLY A 148 18.61 7.82 15.58
CA GLY A 148 18.95 7.66 17.01
C GLY A 148 20.15 6.74 17.19
N CYS A 149 20.11 5.52 16.63
CA CYS A 149 21.22 4.58 16.73
C CYS A 149 22.51 5.09 16.05
N ASP A 150 22.37 5.79 14.92
CA ASP A 150 23.49 6.42 14.23
C ASP A 150 24.16 7.51 15.11
N SER A 151 23.37 8.44 15.67
CA SER A 151 23.88 9.46 16.58
C SER A 151 24.45 8.87 17.88
N ALA A 152 23.83 7.83 18.43
CA ALA A 152 24.33 7.13 19.59
C ALA A 152 25.68 6.44 19.31
N ALA A 153 25.88 5.95 18.08
CA ALA A 153 27.16 5.39 17.67
C ALA A 153 28.25 6.47 17.57
N GLN A 154 27.96 7.58 16.89
CA GLN A 154 28.90 8.72 16.75
C GLN A 154 29.37 9.26 18.11
N LYS A 155 28.47 9.37 19.10
CA LYS A 155 28.84 9.79 20.47
C LYS A 155 29.85 8.87 21.16
N ARG A 156 29.97 7.61 20.71
CA ARG A 156 30.95 6.64 21.21
C ARG A 156 32.25 6.66 20.41
N GLY A 157 32.44 7.65 19.53
CA GLY A 157 33.63 7.77 18.66
C GLY A 157 33.61 6.80 17.48
N MET A 158 32.42 6.40 17.03
CA MET A 158 32.25 5.54 15.86
C MET A 158 31.85 6.38 14.64
N ASP A 159 32.84 6.77 13.83
CA ASP A 159 32.66 7.63 12.63
C ASP A 159 32.49 6.86 11.31
N ASP A 160 32.72 5.55 11.37
CA ASP A 160 32.41 4.54 10.35
C ASP A 160 30.97 4.00 10.53
N CYS A 161 30.49 3.22 9.55
CA CYS A 161 29.09 2.76 9.54
C CYS A 161 28.67 2.13 10.88
N ALA A 162 27.57 2.64 11.45
CA ALA A 162 27.07 2.24 12.77
C ALA A 162 26.63 0.76 12.83
N PHE A 163 26.45 0.10 11.68
CA PHE A 163 26.06 -1.31 11.62
C PHE A 163 27.25 -2.25 11.31
N CYS A 164 27.97 -2.02 10.21
CA CYS A 164 29.00 -2.96 9.75
C CYS A 164 30.45 -2.49 9.96
N ARG A 165 30.66 -1.31 10.58
CA ARG A 165 31.99 -0.77 10.89
C ARG A 165 32.90 -0.57 9.67
N THR A 166 32.31 -0.54 8.47
CA THR A 166 33.04 -0.22 7.24
C THR A 166 33.19 1.30 7.17
N PRO A 167 34.40 1.82 6.92
CA PRO A 167 34.62 3.24 6.72
C PRO A 167 33.66 3.82 5.68
N CYS A 168 33.09 4.97 5.99
CA CYS A 168 32.20 5.67 5.09
C CYS A 168 33.03 6.24 3.92
N PRO A 169 32.61 6.06 2.66
CA PRO A 169 33.32 6.66 1.52
C PRO A 169 33.19 8.19 1.53
N ASP A 170 34.33 8.86 1.37
CA ASP A 170 34.47 10.31 1.44
C ASP A 170 34.14 11.04 0.12
N ASN A 171 33.98 10.29 -0.97
CA ASN A 171 33.66 10.83 -2.29
C ASN A 171 32.59 10.01 -3.03
N ASP A 172 31.98 10.66 -4.02
CA ASP A 172 30.88 10.08 -4.79
C ASP A 172 31.29 8.88 -5.66
N ALA A 173 32.54 8.86 -6.16
CA ALA A 173 33.04 7.78 -7.00
C ALA A 173 33.13 6.47 -6.22
N ASP A 174 33.65 6.52 -4.98
CA ASP A 174 33.74 5.36 -4.10
C ASP A 174 32.36 4.89 -3.64
N ARG A 175 31.45 5.83 -3.31
CA ARG A 175 30.04 5.52 -3.02
C ARG A 175 29.40 4.75 -4.16
N LEU A 176 29.55 5.24 -5.39
CA LEU A 176 29.00 4.60 -6.57
C LEU A 176 29.66 3.23 -6.82
N ALA A 177 30.98 3.11 -6.67
CA ALA A 177 31.69 1.84 -6.83
C ALA A 177 31.20 0.76 -5.84
N MET A 178 30.94 1.13 -4.59
CA MET A 178 30.37 0.25 -3.56
C MET A 178 28.97 -0.23 -3.94
N ILE A 179 28.11 0.68 -4.40
CA ILE A 179 26.76 0.35 -4.87
C ILE A 179 26.84 -0.60 -6.08
N MET A 180 27.65 -0.27 -7.08
CA MET A 180 27.80 -1.07 -8.30
C MET A 180 28.34 -2.48 -7.99
N THR A 181 29.20 -2.62 -6.99
CA THR A 181 29.68 -3.93 -6.52
C THR A 181 28.53 -4.82 -6.02
N ARG A 182 27.56 -4.24 -5.30
CA ARG A 182 26.37 -4.97 -4.83
C ARG A 182 25.34 -5.20 -5.93
N VAL A 183 25.17 -4.24 -6.85
CA VAL A 183 24.32 -4.39 -8.03
C VAL A 183 24.78 -5.56 -8.90
N ARG A 184 26.10 -5.74 -9.11
CA ARG A 184 26.66 -6.92 -9.82
C ARG A 184 26.32 -8.24 -9.14
N LYS A 185 26.16 -8.23 -7.80
CA LYS A 185 25.72 -9.38 -7.00
C LYS A 185 24.20 -9.53 -6.91
N LYS A 186 23.44 -8.74 -7.67
CA LYS A 186 21.97 -8.75 -7.70
C LYS A 186 21.32 -8.47 -6.34
N ASP A 187 21.97 -7.63 -5.52
CA ASP A 187 21.39 -7.13 -4.27
C ASP A 187 20.20 -6.19 -4.59
N PRO A 188 18.95 -6.54 -4.21
CA PRO A 188 17.76 -5.77 -4.59
C PRO A 188 17.74 -4.37 -3.98
N ASP A 189 18.28 -4.19 -2.76
CA ASP A 189 18.35 -2.88 -2.13
C ASP A 189 19.34 -1.97 -2.87
N ALA A 190 20.46 -2.53 -3.33
CA ALA A 190 21.45 -1.79 -4.12
C ALA A 190 20.90 -1.40 -5.50
N ILE A 191 20.23 -2.33 -6.19
CA ILE A 191 19.57 -2.06 -7.48
C ILE A 191 18.54 -0.93 -7.33
N TYR A 192 17.69 -1.02 -6.30
CA TYR A 192 16.71 0.03 -6.01
C TYR A 192 17.34 1.37 -5.68
N PHE A 193 18.41 1.36 -4.87
CA PHE A 193 19.11 2.57 -4.47
C PHE A 193 19.80 3.23 -5.66
N LEU A 194 20.39 2.45 -6.58
CA LEU A 194 20.89 2.94 -7.85
C LEU A 194 19.77 3.58 -8.69
N GLY A 195 18.59 2.96 -8.72
CA GLY A 195 17.41 3.57 -9.37
C GLY A 195 17.04 4.94 -8.77
N LYS A 196 17.17 5.10 -7.45
CA LYS A 196 16.99 6.42 -6.80
C LYS A 196 18.06 7.43 -7.23
N ILE A 197 19.30 6.99 -7.38
CA ILE A 197 20.40 7.87 -7.81
C ILE A 197 20.13 8.39 -9.23
N TYR A 198 19.72 7.53 -10.17
CA TYR A 198 19.30 7.97 -11.50
C TYR A 198 18.05 8.86 -11.46
N PHE A 199 17.11 8.63 -10.54
CA PHE A 199 15.93 9.49 -10.38
C PHE A 199 16.28 10.93 -9.99
N PHE A 200 17.27 11.11 -9.09
CA PHE A 200 17.67 12.43 -8.59
C PHE A 200 18.82 13.06 -9.37
N GLY A 201 19.64 12.26 -10.08
CA GLY A 201 20.88 12.72 -10.70
C GLY A 201 21.99 12.96 -9.65
N GLU A 202 22.24 11.97 -8.80
CA GLU A 202 23.22 12.03 -7.71
C GLU A 202 24.52 11.26 -8.06
N LEU A 203 25.56 11.41 -7.24
CA LEU A 203 26.84 10.68 -7.37
C LEU A 203 27.51 10.78 -8.75
N GLY A 204 27.44 11.97 -9.36
CA GLY A 204 28.00 12.23 -10.70
C GLY A 204 27.20 11.64 -11.87
N LEU A 205 26.06 10.99 -11.61
CA LEU A 205 25.17 10.48 -12.66
C LEU A 205 24.13 11.52 -13.05
N GLN A 206 23.84 11.60 -14.35
CA GLN A 206 22.75 12.44 -14.85
C GLN A 206 21.40 11.82 -14.52
N LYS A 207 20.39 12.69 -14.35
CA LYS A 207 19.02 12.25 -14.12
C LYS A 207 18.52 11.43 -15.32
N ASP A 208 18.10 10.19 -15.07
CA ASP A 208 17.49 9.31 -16.05
C ASP A 208 16.32 8.53 -15.44
N MET A 209 15.12 8.99 -15.75
CA MET A 209 13.88 8.40 -15.25
C MET A 209 13.58 7.03 -15.84
N ARG A 210 13.95 6.78 -17.10
CA ARG A 210 13.72 5.49 -17.74
C ARG A 210 14.61 4.43 -17.09
N ARG A 211 15.88 4.77 -16.90
CA ARG A 211 16.84 3.91 -16.19
C ARG A 211 16.42 3.64 -14.76
N ALA A 212 15.90 4.63 -14.05
CA ALA A 212 15.34 4.44 -12.71
C ALA A 212 14.20 3.42 -12.69
N VAL A 213 13.27 3.50 -13.65
CA VAL A 213 12.15 2.54 -13.77
C VAL A 213 12.63 1.13 -14.10
N GLU A 214 13.61 0.97 -15.00
CA GLU A 214 14.22 -0.33 -15.30
C GLU A 214 14.79 -0.99 -14.04
N LEU A 215 15.60 -0.23 -13.29
CA LEU A 215 16.21 -0.72 -12.06
C LEU A 215 15.17 -1.02 -10.98
N TRP A 216 14.12 -0.21 -10.85
CA TRP A 216 13.03 -0.53 -9.92
C TRP A 216 12.21 -1.74 -10.37
N THR A 217 12.10 -2.00 -11.67
CA THR A 217 11.48 -3.23 -12.18
C THR A 217 12.31 -4.44 -11.76
N GLU A 218 13.62 -4.41 -11.99
CA GLU A 218 14.55 -5.47 -11.56
C GLU A 218 14.50 -5.70 -10.04
N ALA A 219 14.54 -4.63 -9.24
CA ALA A 219 14.46 -4.75 -7.78
C ALA A 219 13.09 -5.31 -7.31
N ALA A 220 11.99 -4.98 -8.00
CA ALA A 220 10.67 -5.50 -7.69
C ALA A 220 10.53 -6.99 -8.03
N GLU A 221 11.17 -7.46 -9.11
CA GLU A 221 11.25 -8.89 -9.47
C GLU A 221 11.98 -9.71 -8.39
N HIS A 222 12.93 -9.09 -7.70
CA HIS A 222 13.59 -9.65 -6.52
C HIS A 222 12.81 -9.41 -5.20
N GLY A 223 11.54 -9.02 -5.26
CA GLY A 223 10.65 -8.92 -4.10
C GLY A 223 10.78 -7.62 -3.29
N LEU A 224 11.44 -6.58 -3.82
CA LEU A 224 11.59 -5.32 -3.08
C LEU A 224 10.28 -4.50 -3.07
N ILE A 225 9.61 -4.47 -1.92
CA ILE A 225 8.35 -3.74 -1.70
C ILE A 225 8.47 -2.24 -2.05
N GLN A 226 9.59 -1.61 -1.70
CA GLN A 226 9.81 -0.18 -1.99
C GLN A 226 9.93 0.08 -3.50
N ALA A 227 10.44 -0.87 -4.26
CA ALA A 227 10.50 -0.75 -5.72
C ALA A 227 9.10 -0.83 -6.34
N LEU A 228 8.23 -1.73 -5.86
CA LEU A 228 6.81 -1.76 -6.26
C LEU A 228 6.11 -0.41 -6.01
N PHE A 229 6.33 0.21 -4.85
CA PHE A 229 5.80 1.54 -4.56
C PHE A 229 6.32 2.61 -5.53
N LYS A 230 7.61 2.56 -5.90
CA LYS A 230 8.19 3.50 -6.88
C LYS A 230 7.65 3.29 -8.29
N LEU A 231 7.47 2.05 -8.73
CA LEU A 231 6.82 1.74 -10.00
C LEU A 231 5.37 2.27 -10.01
N GLY A 232 4.62 2.06 -8.93
CA GLY A 232 3.29 2.63 -8.79
C GLY A 232 3.29 4.16 -8.90
N SER A 233 4.28 4.82 -8.30
CA SER A 233 4.44 6.28 -8.40
C SER A 233 4.78 6.72 -9.84
N ALA A 234 5.72 6.05 -10.49
CA ALA A 234 6.13 6.34 -11.86
C ALA A 234 4.96 6.23 -12.85
N TYR A 235 4.16 5.16 -12.78
CA TYR A 235 2.97 5.01 -13.63
C TYR A 235 1.86 6.00 -13.27
N TYR A 236 1.70 6.35 -11.99
CA TYR A 236 0.67 7.30 -11.57
C TYR A 236 0.96 8.72 -12.10
N ASP A 237 2.23 9.14 -12.05
CA ASP A 237 2.66 10.48 -12.47
C ASP A 237 3.02 10.57 -13.96
N GLY A 238 3.37 9.44 -14.59
CA GLY A 238 3.92 9.41 -15.97
C GLY A 238 5.42 9.73 -16.02
N ASP A 239 6.14 9.46 -14.93
CA ASP A 239 7.56 9.79 -14.79
C ASP A 239 8.43 8.65 -15.34
N GLY A 240 9.05 8.86 -16.49
CA GLY A 240 9.89 7.84 -17.15
C GLY A 240 9.10 6.74 -17.87
N VAL A 241 7.78 6.72 -17.73
CA VAL A 241 6.85 5.80 -18.39
C VAL A 241 5.58 6.54 -18.82
N GLN A 242 4.81 5.96 -19.73
CA GLN A 242 3.49 6.48 -20.04
C GLN A 242 2.59 6.37 -18.80
N LYS A 243 1.91 7.47 -18.47
CA LYS A 243 0.98 7.51 -17.34
C LYS A 243 -0.13 6.47 -17.49
N ASP A 244 -0.30 5.65 -16.45
CA ASP A 244 -1.31 4.61 -16.36
C ASP A 244 -1.72 4.41 -14.89
N VAL A 245 -2.87 4.97 -14.53
CA VAL A 245 -3.38 4.91 -13.14
C VAL A 245 -3.83 3.49 -12.75
N ALA A 246 -4.31 2.69 -13.72
CA ALA A 246 -4.74 1.32 -13.45
C ALA A 246 -3.52 0.45 -13.13
N LYS A 247 -2.47 0.54 -13.94
CA LYS A 247 -1.20 -0.14 -13.69
C LYS A 247 -0.51 0.34 -12.42
N ALA A 248 -0.60 1.64 -12.11
CA ALA A 248 -0.15 2.17 -10.83
C ALA A 248 -0.88 1.52 -9.64
N ALA A 249 -2.20 1.39 -9.73
CA ALA A 249 -3.01 0.72 -8.70
C ALA A 249 -2.59 -0.74 -8.52
N GLU A 250 -2.29 -1.49 -9.59
CA GLU A 250 -1.80 -2.86 -9.49
C GLU A 250 -0.47 -2.97 -8.72
N PHE A 251 0.48 -2.08 -8.98
CA PHE A 251 1.73 -2.02 -8.23
C PHE A 251 1.51 -1.66 -6.75
N TYR A 252 0.63 -0.69 -6.49
CA TYR A 252 0.28 -0.32 -5.13
C TYR A 252 -0.47 -1.44 -4.40
N GLU A 253 -1.38 -2.18 -5.04
CA GLU A 253 -2.06 -3.36 -4.48
C GLU A 253 -1.02 -4.40 -4.03
N LYS A 254 -0.07 -4.74 -4.91
CA LYS A 254 1.00 -5.71 -4.60
C LYS A 254 1.86 -5.28 -3.42
N ALA A 255 2.24 -4.00 -3.35
CA ALA A 255 3.04 -3.48 -2.25
C ALA A 255 2.23 -3.34 -0.95
N ALA A 256 0.97 -2.93 -1.05
CA ALA A 256 0.07 -2.78 0.09
C ALA A 256 -0.20 -4.11 0.78
N MET A 257 -0.47 -5.18 0.02
CA MET A 257 -0.63 -6.55 0.55
C MET A 257 0.63 -7.06 1.27
N GLN A 258 1.81 -6.51 0.97
CA GLN A 258 3.07 -6.80 1.65
C GLN A 258 3.41 -5.81 2.77
N GLY A 259 2.44 -5.01 3.22
CA GLY A 259 2.64 -4.13 4.37
C GLY A 259 3.25 -2.77 4.04
N CYS A 260 3.15 -2.28 2.80
CA CYS A 260 3.60 -0.93 2.46
C CYS A 260 2.53 0.13 2.82
N PRO A 261 2.72 0.93 3.89
CA PRO A 261 1.74 1.94 4.30
C PRO A 261 1.56 3.06 3.29
N LEU A 262 2.62 3.42 2.56
CA LEU A 262 2.58 4.45 1.51
C LEU A 262 1.75 3.98 0.31
N SER A 263 1.93 2.73 -0.12
CA SER A 263 1.12 2.16 -1.21
C SER A 263 -0.34 2.04 -0.81
N ARG A 264 -0.61 1.63 0.43
CA ARG A 264 -1.97 1.59 0.97
C ARG A 264 -2.62 2.97 0.95
N HIS A 265 -1.90 4.01 1.38
CA HIS A 265 -2.37 5.40 1.29
C HIS A 265 -2.66 5.82 -0.16
N ARG A 266 -1.78 5.48 -1.11
CA ARG A 266 -1.99 5.81 -2.53
C ARG A 266 -3.25 5.14 -3.10
N LEU A 267 -3.56 3.90 -2.72
CA LEU A 267 -4.83 3.27 -3.08
C LEU A 267 -6.03 4.03 -2.52
N GLY A 268 -5.97 4.46 -1.26
CA GLY A 268 -7.02 5.28 -0.66
C GLY A 268 -7.24 6.59 -1.43
N TYR A 269 -6.16 7.23 -1.87
CA TYR A 269 -6.23 8.43 -2.70
C TYR A 269 -6.84 8.16 -4.10
N ILE A 270 -6.49 7.03 -4.73
CA ILE A 270 -7.07 6.62 -6.02
C ILE A 270 -8.58 6.37 -5.88
N GLU A 271 -9.01 5.64 -4.85
CA GLU A 271 -10.43 5.39 -4.59
C GLU A 271 -11.20 6.66 -4.26
N TRP A 272 -10.59 7.57 -3.49
CA TRP A 272 -11.17 8.88 -3.22
C TRP A 272 -11.41 9.67 -4.51
N LYS A 273 -10.44 9.70 -5.43
CA LYS A 273 -10.60 10.36 -6.74
C LYS A 273 -11.69 9.75 -7.60
N LYS A 274 -12.00 8.47 -7.44
CA LYS A 274 -13.11 7.79 -8.12
C LYS A 274 -14.48 8.08 -7.47
N GLY A 275 -14.51 8.74 -6.30
CA GLY A 275 -15.73 8.93 -5.51
C GLY A 275 -16.05 7.77 -4.56
N ASN A 276 -15.19 6.75 -4.49
CA ASN A 276 -15.38 5.57 -3.64
C ASN A 276 -14.89 5.85 -2.21
N HIS A 277 -15.57 6.77 -1.52
CA HIS A 277 -15.12 7.29 -0.22
C HIS A 277 -15.01 6.21 0.87
N ASP A 278 -15.92 5.24 0.91
CA ASP A 278 -15.85 4.13 1.88
C ASP A 278 -14.59 3.27 1.67
N LEU A 279 -14.25 2.96 0.41
CA LEU A 279 -13.04 2.22 0.07
C LEU A 279 -11.79 3.05 0.37
N ALA A 280 -11.83 4.35 0.12
CA ALA A 280 -10.76 5.27 0.47
C ALA A 280 -10.47 5.25 1.98
N VAL A 281 -11.50 5.36 2.82
CA VAL A 281 -11.37 5.30 4.28
C VAL A 281 -10.80 3.96 4.71
N ARG A 282 -11.25 2.83 4.15
CA ARG A 282 -10.68 1.49 4.45
C ARG A 282 -9.18 1.42 4.20
N HIS A 283 -8.72 1.94 3.05
CA HIS A 283 -7.28 2.00 2.76
C HIS A 283 -6.53 2.91 3.72
N PHE A 284 -7.04 4.11 3.97
CA PHE A 284 -6.41 5.05 4.89
C PHE A 284 -6.34 4.48 6.32
N LEU A 285 -7.36 3.74 6.78
CA LEU A 285 -7.36 3.12 8.11
C LEU A 285 -6.22 2.13 8.29
N ILE A 286 -6.03 1.24 7.31
CA ILE A 286 -4.93 0.25 7.34
C ILE A 286 -3.57 0.98 7.34
N SER A 287 -3.42 2.03 6.52
CA SER A 287 -2.21 2.85 6.46
C SER A 287 -1.93 3.62 7.75
N ALA A 288 -2.96 4.20 8.37
CA ALA A 288 -2.89 4.91 9.64
C ALA A 288 -2.48 3.98 10.79
N LYS A 289 -3.02 2.76 10.84
CA LYS A 289 -2.65 1.71 11.80
C LYS A 289 -1.19 1.24 11.67
N MET A 290 -0.55 1.47 10.53
CA MET A 290 0.88 1.26 10.32
C MET A 290 1.72 2.53 10.62
N GLY A 291 1.12 3.57 11.20
CA GLY A 291 1.80 4.80 11.62
C GLY A 291 1.97 5.87 10.54
N TYR A 292 1.21 5.83 9.44
CA TYR A 292 1.28 6.89 8.42
C TYR A 292 0.32 8.05 8.72
N LYS A 293 0.88 9.19 9.13
CA LYS A 293 0.13 10.34 9.64
C LYS A 293 -0.82 10.95 8.59
N GLU A 294 -0.39 11.04 7.35
CA GLU A 294 -1.17 11.66 6.27
C GLU A 294 -2.46 10.90 5.98
N SER A 295 -2.50 9.59 6.25
CA SER A 295 -3.74 8.82 6.19
C SER A 295 -4.73 9.22 7.30
N VAL A 296 -4.25 9.54 8.50
CA VAL A 296 -5.09 10.06 9.60
C VAL A 296 -5.67 11.43 9.21
N GLU A 297 -4.84 12.32 8.67
CA GLU A 297 -5.29 13.64 8.22
C GLU A 297 -6.31 13.53 7.07
N ASN A 298 -6.12 12.61 6.14
CA ASN A 298 -7.11 12.37 5.08
C ASN A 298 -8.44 11.85 5.64
N ILE A 299 -8.43 10.93 6.62
CA ILE A 299 -9.65 10.46 7.29
C ILE A 299 -10.32 11.61 8.04
N LYS A 300 -9.55 12.46 8.73
CA LYS A 300 -10.06 13.67 9.38
C LYS A 300 -10.76 14.58 8.38
N SER A 301 -10.15 14.85 7.22
CA SER A 301 -10.78 15.65 6.17
C SER A 301 -12.08 15.03 5.66
N LEU A 302 -12.12 13.70 5.47
CA LEU A 302 -13.35 13.00 5.07
C LEU A 302 -14.43 13.06 6.15
N PHE A 303 -14.05 12.96 7.43
CA PHE A 303 -14.96 13.10 8.56
C PHE A 303 -15.57 14.51 8.61
N MET A 304 -14.75 15.56 8.48
CA MET A 304 -15.22 16.94 8.44
C MET A 304 -16.17 17.21 7.26
N ALA A 305 -15.97 16.50 6.14
CA ALA A 305 -16.85 16.57 4.97
C ALA A 305 -18.14 15.73 5.10
N GLY A 306 -18.32 14.96 6.18
CA GLY A 306 -19.46 14.05 6.38
C GLY A 306 -19.37 12.75 5.56
N LEU A 307 -18.18 12.42 5.03
CA LEU A 307 -17.91 11.24 4.20
C LEU A 307 -17.24 10.09 4.98
N ALA A 308 -16.83 10.34 6.22
CA ALA A 308 -16.36 9.32 7.16
C ALA A 308 -17.08 9.46 8.49
N THR A 309 -17.20 8.37 9.24
CA THR A 309 -17.86 8.37 10.55
C THR A 309 -16.90 8.80 11.66
N ARG A 310 -17.47 9.23 12.79
CA ARG A 310 -16.69 9.53 14.01
C ARG A 310 -15.87 8.32 14.46
N ASP A 311 -16.45 7.13 14.37
CA ASP A 311 -15.81 5.90 14.83
C ASP A 311 -14.63 5.52 13.92
N GLN A 312 -14.74 5.72 12.60
CA GLN A 312 -13.63 5.54 11.68
C GLN A 312 -12.47 6.51 12.00
N TYR A 313 -12.77 7.77 12.26
CA TYR A 313 -11.73 8.73 12.63
C TYR A 313 -11.09 8.40 13.99
N ALA A 314 -11.87 8.00 14.98
CA ALA A 314 -11.38 7.59 16.28
C ALA A 314 -10.49 6.33 16.20
N ASP A 315 -10.88 5.34 15.40
CA ASP A 315 -10.09 4.13 15.14
C ASP A 315 -8.76 4.46 14.44
N ALA A 316 -8.78 5.35 13.45
CA ALA A 316 -7.55 5.83 12.78
C ALA A 316 -6.57 6.48 13.76
N LEU A 317 -7.08 7.36 14.63
CA LEU A 317 -6.28 8.05 15.65
C LEU A 317 -5.70 7.07 16.68
N LYS A 318 -6.50 6.10 17.12
CA LYS A 318 -6.05 5.08 18.07
C LYS A 318 -4.94 4.23 17.46
N GLY A 319 -5.19 3.64 16.30
CA GLY A 319 -4.20 2.81 15.61
C GLY A 319 -2.91 3.55 15.28
N TYR A 320 -3.00 4.81 14.88
CA TYR A 320 -1.81 5.64 14.67
C TYR A 320 -1.02 5.89 15.95
N ARG A 321 -1.68 6.16 17.08
CA ARG A 321 -1.01 6.33 18.39
C ARG A 321 -0.32 5.05 18.83
N ASP A 322 -0.99 3.91 18.70
CA ASP A 322 -0.43 2.60 19.06
C ASP A 322 0.84 2.34 18.23
N ALA A 323 0.80 2.57 16.92
CA ALA A 323 1.97 2.45 16.05
C ALA A 323 3.11 3.43 16.41
N VAL A 324 2.78 4.68 16.75
CA VAL A 324 3.80 5.67 17.18
C VAL A 324 4.46 5.26 18.49
N GLU A 325 3.70 4.66 19.42
CA GLU A 325 4.23 4.16 20.69
C GLU A 325 5.29 3.08 20.46
N GLU A 326 5.02 2.12 19.57
CA GLU A 326 5.97 1.06 19.18
C GLU A 326 7.25 1.60 18.54
N MET A 327 7.23 2.84 18.02
CA MET A 327 8.37 3.48 17.35
C MET A 327 9.22 4.37 18.28
N LYS A 328 8.84 4.55 19.54
CA LYS A 328 9.56 5.41 20.49
C LYS A 328 10.94 4.88 20.81
N SER A 329 11.91 5.78 20.93
CA SER A 329 13.29 5.44 21.29
C SER A 329 13.98 6.67 21.90
N PRO A 330 14.57 6.54 23.10
CA PRO A 330 15.28 7.64 23.75
C PRO A 330 16.38 8.24 22.86
N ASP A 331 17.15 7.39 22.17
CA ASP A 331 18.21 7.83 21.25
C ASP A 331 17.63 8.64 20.08
N ARG A 332 16.43 8.31 19.59
CA ARG A 332 15.76 9.06 18.51
C ARG A 332 15.28 10.42 19.00
N ASP A 333 14.74 10.48 20.21
CA ASP A 333 14.27 11.72 20.82
C ASP A 333 15.44 12.68 21.06
N GLU A 334 16.55 12.17 21.58
CA GLU A 334 17.78 12.93 21.77
C GLU A 334 18.38 13.41 20.43
N ALA A 335 18.50 12.52 19.44
CA ALA A 335 18.99 12.87 18.09
C ALA A 335 18.08 13.85 17.34
N SER A 336 16.79 13.91 17.69
CA SER A 336 15.85 14.90 17.17
C SER A 336 16.03 16.25 17.86
N ALA A 337 16.27 16.27 19.18
CA ALA A 337 16.52 17.50 19.92
C ALA A 337 17.79 18.21 19.44
N LEU A 338 18.88 17.47 19.23
CA LEU A 338 20.17 18.00 18.74
C LEU A 338 20.11 18.63 17.33
N ARG A 339 19.11 18.25 16.52
CA ARG A 339 18.93 18.83 15.17
C ARG A 339 18.06 20.08 15.15
N LYS A 340 17.40 20.39 16.27
CA LYS A 340 16.56 21.58 16.44
C LYS A 340 17.28 22.71 17.19
N SER A 341 18.37 22.39 17.90
CA SER A 341 19.28 23.32 18.56
C SER A 341 20.28 23.91 17.58
#